data_AF-A0A7R9JM28-F1
#
_entry.id   AF-A0A7R9JM28-F1
#
_cell.length_a   1.000
_cell.length_b   1.000
_cell.length_c   1.000
_cell.angle_alpha   90.00
_cell.angle_beta   90.00
_cell.angle_gamma   90.00
#
_symmetry.space_group_name_H-M   'P 1'
#
loop_
_entity.id
_entity.type
_entity.pdbx_description
1 polymer ?
#
loop_
_entity_poly.entity_id
_entity_poly.type
_entity_poly.pdbx_seq_one_letter_code
_entity_poly.pdbx_strand_id
1 'polypeptide(L)'
;VQALSYRHKLCELMCHMLTCYGSRPKPEDSSQLDLNTAAQTKETLAAYHAGQWFRVKVKQSMNDEVFSVYFCDYGNVGFVVRSKIRTLRDEFRLLPYQAVRARLSSK
;
A
#
# COMPACT_ATOMS: atom_id res chain seq x y z
N VAL A 1 3.55 -17.77 2.43
CA VAL A 1 3.90 -18.38 1.13
C VAL A 1 2.90 -17.87 0.10
N GLN A 2 3.31 -17.12 -0.91
CA GLN A 2 2.44 -16.73 -2.02
C GLN A 2 2.38 -17.90 -3.02
N ALA A 3 1.20 -18.29 -3.49
CA ALA A 3 1.08 -19.32 -4.53
C ALA A 3 1.50 -18.75 -5.90
N LEU A 4 2.11 -19.59 -6.76
CA LEU A 4 2.69 -19.17 -8.05
C LEU A 4 1.68 -18.50 -8.99
N SER A 5 0.41 -18.90 -8.97
CA SER A 5 -0.68 -18.30 -9.75
C SER A 5 -0.97 -16.85 -9.35
N TYR A 6 -0.75 -16.50 -8.09
CA TYR A 6 -0.99 -15.15 -7.57
C TYR A 6 0.14 -14.18 -7.90
N ARG A 7 1.34 -14.68 -8.17
CA ARG A 7 2.48 -13.84 -8.58
C ARG A 7 2.21 -13.10 -9.89
N HIS A 8 1.56 -13.76 -10.85
CA HIS A 8 1.21 -13.14 -12.13
C HIS A 8 0.15 -12.05 -11.97
N LYS A 9 -0.93 -12.33 -11.23
CA LYS A 9 -2.00 -11.35 -10.94
C LYS A 9 -1.49 -10.13 -10.17
N LEU A 10 -0.59 -10.35 -9.21
CA LEU A 10 0.04 -9.24 -8.49
C LEU A 10 0.92 -8.40 -9.43
N CYS A 11 1.70 -9.04 -10.30
CA CYS A 11 2.52 -8.34 -11.29
C CYS A 11 1.66 -7.46 -12.21
N GLU A 12 0.56 -8.01 -12.74
CA GLU A 12 -0.39 -7.29 -13.58
C GLU A 12 -1.00 -6.10 -12.83
N LEU A 13 -1.44 -6.29 -11.58
CA LEU A 13 -1.95 -5.22 -10.74
C LEU A 13 -0.91 -4.11 -10.53
N MET A 14 0.35 -4.45 -10.23
CA MET A 14 1.40 -3.45 -10.01
C MET A 14 1.74 -2.68 -11.31
N CYS A 15 1.76 -3.36 -12.45
CA CYS A 15 1.91 -2.72 -13.76
C CYS A 15 0.76 -1.74 -14.02
N HIS A 16 -0.48 -2.15 -13.76
CA HIS A 16 -1.65 -1.30 -13.96
C HIS A 16 -1.64 -0.10 -13.01
N MET A 17 -1.28 -0.28 -11.74
CA MET A 17 -1.09 0.83 -10.80
C MET A 17 -0.04 1.83 -11.29
N LEU A 18 1.09 1.37 -11.84
CA LEU A 18 2.10 2.25 -12.41
C LEU A 18 1.56 3.09 -13.57
N THR A 19 0.75 2.50 -14.45
CA THR A 19 0.10 3.22 -15.55
C THR A 19 -0.89 4.27 -15.03
N CYS A 20 -1.68 3.94 -14.00
CA CYS A 20 -2.72 4.83 -13.48
C CYS A 20 -2.21 5.98 -12.62
N TYR A 21 -1.17 5.75 -11.81
CA TYR A 21 -0.62 6.74 -10.89
C TYR A 21 0.68 7.40 -11.41
N GLY A 22 1.26 6.87 -12.49
CA GLY A 22 2.49 7.38 -13.09
C GLY A 22 3.76 7.03 -12.32
N SER A 23 4.92 7.30 -12.91
CA SER A 23 6.23 7.02 -12.30
C SER A 23 6.72 8.09 -11.31
N ARG A 24 5.99 9.21 -11.18
CA ARG A 24 6.37 10.34 -10.34
C ARG A 24 5.16 10.81 -9.53
N PRO A 25 5.11 10.53 -8.22
CA PRO A 25 4.03 11.02 -7.35
C PRO A 25 4.06 12.55 -7.31
N LYS A 26 2.91 13.18 -7.54
CA LYS A 26 2.74 14.63 -7.49
C LYS A 26 2.19 15.09 -6.13
N PRO A 27 2.91 15.88 -5.32
CA PRO A 27 2.54 16.15 -3.94
C PRO A 27 1.08 16.60 -3.71
N GLU A 28 0.54 17.40 -4.63
CA GLU A 28 -0.80 18.00 -4.60
C GLU A 28 -1.91 16.97 -4.40
N ASP A 29 -1.77 15.77 -4.99
CA ASP A 29 -2.76 14.70 -4.91
C ASP A 29 -2.89 14.09 -3.50
N SER A 30 -1.92 14.34 -2.61
CA SER A 30 -1.91 13.82 -1.22
C SER A 30 -2.48 14.81 -0.21
N SER A 31 -2.66 16.08 -0.60
CA SER A 31 -2.95 17.18 0.31
C SER A 31 -4.29 17.01 1.05
N GLN A 32 -5.29 16.42 0.38
CA GLN A 32 -6.64 16.24 0.91
C GLN A 32 -6.83 14.96 1.75
N LEU A 33 -5.83 14.08 1.80
CA LEU A 33 -5.98 12.77 2.41
C LEU A 33 -5.69 12.81 3.92
N ASP A 34 -6.69 12.50 4.75
CA ASP A 34 -6.48 12.34 6.20
C ASP A 34 -5.88 10.96 6.51
N LEU A 35 -4.55 10.91 6.55
CA LEU A 35 -3.80 9.68 6.85
C LEU A 35 -3.98 9.17 8.29
N ASN A 36 -4.35 10.03 9.23
CA ASN A 36 -4.61 9.62 10.60
C ASN A 36 -5.96 8.91 10.71
N THR A 37 -6.98 9.47 10.07
CA THR A 37 -8.28 8.79 9.92
C THR A 37 -8.13 7.47 9.15
N ALA A 38 -7.37 7.46 8.04
CA ALA A 38 -7.09 6.23 7.30
C ALA A 38 -6.40 5.15 8.14
N ALA A 39 -5.51 5.53 9.06
CA ALA A 39 -4.87 4.60 9.99
C ALA A 39 -5.88 3.96 10.96
N GLN A 40 -6.81 4.76 11.49
CA GLN A 40 -7.85 4.31 12.41
C GLN A 40 -8.86 3.38 11.73
N THR A 41 -9.32 3.75 10.53
CA THR A 41 -10.27 2.97 9.73
C THR A 41 -9.62 1.77 9.04
N LYS A 42 -8.29 1.67 9.08
CA LYS A 42 -7.48 0.66 8.36
C LYS A 42 -7.77 0.65 6.87
N GLU A 43 -8.02 1.84 6.31
CA GLU A 43 -8.26 2.03 4.88
C GLU A 43 -7.04 1.58 4.07
N THR A 44 -7.30 0.98 2.90
CA THR A 44 -6.22 0.65 1.95
C THR A 44 -6.01 1.80 1.00
N LEU A 45 -4.75 2.22 0.88
CA LEU A 45 -4.26 3.31 0.07
C LEU A 45 -3.22 2.80 -0.93
N ALA A 46 -2.83 3.64 -1.88
CA ALA A 46 -1.68 3.43 -2.74
C ALA A 46 -0.47 4.21 -2.21
N ALA A 47 0.72 3.61 -2.25
CA ALA A 47 1.95 4.28 -1.85
C ALA A 47 3.08 4.02 -2.85
N TYR A 48 3.84 5.06 -3.17
CA TYR A 48 5.02 4.95 -4.01
C TYR A 48 6.28 4.75 -3.18
N HIS A 49 6.98 3.65 -3.42
CA HIS A 49 8.18 3.27 -2.69
C HIS A 49 9.16 2.58 -3.66
N ALA A 50 10.46 2.85 -3.54
CA ALA A 50 11.50 2.17 -4.35
C ALA A 50 11.20 2.04 -5.86
N GLY A 51 10.58 3.06 -6.48
CA GLY A 51 10.30 3.05 -7.92
C GLY A 51 8.94 2.47 -8.34
N GLN A 52 8.13 1.94 -7.41
CA GLN A 52 6.88 1.23 -7.72
C GLN A 52 5.73 1.64 -6.80
N TRP A 53 4.50 1.38 -7.24
CA TRP A 53 3.29 1.56 -6.44
C TRP A 53 2.90 0.28 -5.72
N PHE A 54 2.42 0.44 -4.49
CA PHE A 54 2.00 -0.66 -3.62
C PHE A 54 0.64 -0.36 -3.01
N ARG A 55 -0.12 -1.42 -2.72
CA ARG A 55 -1.27 -1.32 -1.82
C ARG A 55 -0.79 -1.37 -0.38
N VAL A 56 -1.15 -0.35 0.39
CA VAL A 56 -0.69 -0.20 1.77
C VAL A 56 -1.83 0.14 2.72
N LYS A 57 -1.62 -0.14 4.01
CA LYS A 57 -2.41 0.42 5.11
C LYS A 57 -1.51 1.27 5.99
N VAL A 58 -1.93 2.49 6.29
CA VAL A 58 -1.21 3.34 7.26
C VAL A 58 -1.37 2.72 8.64
N LYS A 59 -0.27 2.67 9.40
CA LYS A 59 -0.29 2.20 10.78
C LYS A 59 -0.27 3.37 11.76
N GLN A 60 0.71 4.25 11.63
CA GLN A 60 0.88 5.43 12.47
C GLN A 60 1.79 6.46 11.80
N SER A 61 1.60 7.73 12.15
CA SER A 61 2.56 8.80 11.88
C SER A 61 3.83 8.59 12.71
N MET A 62 4.99 8.80 12.09
CA MET A 62 6.28 8.92 12.75
C MET A 62 6.62 10.39 13.02
N ASN A 63 6.17 11.27 12.11
CA ASN A 63 6.11 12.72 12.22
C ASN A 63 5.10 13.25 11.17
N ASP A 64 4.99 14.57 11.02
CA ASP A 64 4.01 15.20 10.12
C ASP A 64 4.11 14.72 8.66
N GLU A 65 5.31 14.33 8.21
CA GLU A 65 5.58 13.97 6.82
C GLU A 65 5.81 12.47 6.59
N VAL A 66 6.15 11.68 7.61
CA VAL A 66 6.55 10.28 7.45
C VAL A 66 5.60 9.36 8.20
N PHE A 67 5.09 8.35 7.50
CA PHE A 67 4.15 7.36 8.03
C PHE A 67 4.74 5.96 7.94
N SER A 68 4.52 5.17 8.99
CA SER A 68 4.72 3.73 8.91
C SER A 68 3.52 3.07 8.23
N VAL A 69 3.79 2.16 7.30
CA VAL A 69 2.78 1.50 6.48
C VAL A 69 3.00 -0.01 6.45
N TYR A 70 1.91 -0.76 6.35
CA TYR A 70 1.94 -2.20 6.07
C TYR A 70 1.74 -2.43 4.58
N PHE A 71 2.66 -3.15 3.94
CA PHE A 71 2.55 -3.53 2.53
C PHE A 71 1.61 -4.73 2.40
N CYS A 72 0.37 -4.49 1.96
CA CYS A 72 -0.71 -5.47 1.99
C CYS A 72 -0.37 -6.76 1.23
N ASP A 73 0.43 -6.66 0.17
CA ASP A 73 0.75 -7.80 -0.68
C ASP A 73 2.02 -8.54 -0.26
N TYR A 74 2.87 -7.94 0.56
CA TYR A 74 4.19 -8.48 0.92
C TYR A 74 4.30 -8.84 2.40
N GLY A 75 3.50 -8.19 3.25
CA GLY A 75 3.38 -8.54 4.67
C GLY A 75 4.41 -7.88 5.59
N ASN A 76 5.34 -7.09 5.04
CA ASN A 76 6.30 -6.30 5.81
C ASN A 76 5.76 -4.90 6.12
N VAL A 77 6.45 -4.22 7.05
CA VAL A 77 6.23 -2.81 7.38
C VAL A 77 7.37 -1.98 6.79
N GLY A 78 7.09 -0.75 6.37
CA GLY A 78 8.10 0.22 6.01
C GLY A 78 7.62 1.64 6.24
N PHE A 79 8.38 2.60 5.71
CA PHE A 79 8.14 4.03 5.91
C PHE A 79 7.96 4.73 4.58
N VAL A 80 6.94 5.57 4.48
CA VAL A 80 6.60 6.32 3.27
C VAL A 80 6.28 7.77 3.64
N VAL A 81 6.74 8.70 2.81
CA VAL A 81 6.44 10.13 2.96
C VAL A 81 4.98 10.40 2.54
N ARG A 82 4.27 11.27 3.25
CA ARG A 82 2.89 11.69 3.00
C ARG A 82 2.65 12.04 1.53
N SER A 83 3.56 12.80 0.93
CA SER A 83 3.52 13.20 -0.48
C SER A 83 3.53 12.05 -1.49
N LYS A 84 3.79 10.82 -1.06
CA LYS A 84 3.82 9.59 -1.89
C LYS A 84 2.63 8.65 -1.62
N ILE A 85 1.68 9.04 -0.79
CA ILE A 85 0.49 8.24 -0.47
C ILE A 85 -0.75 8.82 -1.16
N ARG A 86 -1.58 7.97 -1.75
CA ARG A 86 -2.79 8.32 -2.51
C ARG A 86 -3.96 7.44 -2.12
N THR A 87 -5.18 7.92 -2.34
CA THR A 87 -6.38 7.07 -2.32
C THR A 87 -6.21 5.92 -3.31
N LEU A 88 -6.51 4.70 -2.86
CA LEU A 88 -6.49 3.53 -3.74
C LEU A 88 -7.74 3.55 -4.64
N ARG A 89 -7.55 3.49 -5.96
CA ARG A 89 -8.65 3.35 -6.92
C ARG A 89 -9.34 1.99 -6.74
N ASP A 90 -10.65 1.95 -6.94
CA ASP A 90 -11.48 0.81 -6.55
C ASP A 90 -11.19 -0.47 -7.35
N GLU A 91 -10.75 -0.37 -8.60
CA GLU A 91 -10.36 -1.53 -9.40
C GLU A 91 -9.20 -2.32 -8.78
N PHE A 92 -8.34 -1.67 -7.99
CA PHE A 92 -7.21 -2.32 -7.31
C PHE A 92 -7.61 -2.99 -5.99
N ARG A 93 -8.88 -2.90 -5.59
CA ARG A 93 -9.44 -3.58 -4.41
C ARG A 93 -9.94 -4.99 -4.71
N LEU A 94 -10.14 -5.33 -6.00
CA LEU A 94 -10.72 -6.60 -6.43
C LEU A 94 -9.81 -7.81 -6.19
N LEU A 95 -8.49 -7.62 -6.30
CA LEU A 95 -7.54 -8.69 -5.99
C LEU A 95 -7.41 -8.83 -4.47
N PRO A 96 -7.59 -10.03 -3.87
CA PRO A 96 -7.28 -10.23 -2.45
C PRO A 96 -5.85 -9.84 -2.10
N TYR A 97 -5.56 -9.54 -0.83
CA TYR A 97 -4.19 -9.29 -0.40
C TYR A 97 -3.34 -10.55 -0.53
N GLN A 98 -2.12 -10.39 -1.03
CA GLN A 98 -1.24 -11.53 -1.29
C GLN A 98 -0.40 -11.95 -0.07
N ALA A 99 -0.30 -11.09 0.95
CA ALA A 99 0.32 -11.46 2.21
C ALA A 99 -0.66 -12.23 3.10
N VAL A 100 -0.22 -13.39 3.59
CA VAL A 100 -0.97 -14.18 4.57
C VAL A 100 -0.40 -13.92 5.95
N ARG A 101 -1.21 -13.40 6.87
CA ARG A 101 -0.82 -13.26 8.27
C ARG A 101 -0.91 -14.62 8.96
N ALA A 102 0.23 -15.17 9.35
CA ALA A 102 0.32 -16.40 10.12
C ALA A 102 0.85 -16.10 11.53
N ARG A 103 0.45 -16.93 12.49
CA ARG A 103 1.03 -16.96 13.84
C ARG A 103 1.48 -18.39 14.11
N LEU A 104 2.73 -18.57 14.51
CA LEU A 104 3.20 -19.85 15.02
C LEU A 104 2.57 -20.06 16.40
N SER A 105 1.84 -21.16 16.58
CA SER A 105 1.36 -21.57 17.90
C SER A 105 2.44 -22.42 18.54
N SER A 106 2.99 -21.99 19.67
CA SER A 106 3.69 -22.89 20.57
C SER A 106 2.65 -23.78 21.26
N LYS A 107 2.83 -25.10 21.18
CA LYS A 107 2.15 -26.05 22.06
C LYS A 107 2.84 -26.06 23.41
#